data_AF-A0A8S3QBL5-F1
#
_entry.id   AF-A0A8S3QBL5-F1
#
_cell.length_a   1.000
_cell.length_b   1.000
_cell.length_c   1.000
_cell.angle_alpha   90.00
_cell.angle_beta   90.00
_cell.angle_gamma   90.00
#
_symmetry.space_group_name_H-M   'P 1'
#
loop_
_entity.id
_entity.type
_entity.pdbx_description
1 polymer ?
#
loop_
_entity_poly.entity_id
_entity_poly.type
_entity_poly.pdbx_seq_one_letter_code
_entity_poly.pdbx_strand_id
1 'polypeptide(L)'
;MTAPGPHAFLFVVRIGRFTDEDTGTLELFVKHFGENMFKFMVVIFTHFDDWKRDMESGSPDIYDFVKTLSSQLQNIIKNKCKDRIVAFDNTLKGSESQSQVAELMSIIDDMNKSNMKDGSEYYSNDEYKKAMVVIHKEVLMEKHNLELQRLTEEEKIKRQIEEATDEKVKKSLVGKQDQFRIKMELRLNETNIQRNVQRQPVRIVVLKKHTRNWLCRSWNIRRFRLWSAGLSLKIAGTVAGIFSTFLIQYITDNENCTFR
;
A
#
# COMPACT_ATOMS: atom_id res chain seq x y z
N MET A 1 -9.05 -6.36 -1.34
CA MET A 1 -7.81 -7.09 -1.63
C MET A 1 -6.73 -6.11 -2.06
N THR A 2 -5.57 -6.18 -1.41
CA THR A 2 -4.37 -5.37 -1.69
C THR A 2 -3.56 -5.94 -2.86
N ALA A 3 -4.17 -6.15 -4.03
CA ALA A 3 -3.47 -6.69 -5.21
C ALA A 3 -2.44 -5.68 -5.78
N PRO A 4 -1.28 -6.10 -6.34
CA PRO A 4 -0.71 -7.45 -6.50
C PRO A 4 -0.54 -8.30 -5.26
N GLY A 5 -0.35 -7.63 -4.12
CA GLY A 5 -0.01 -8.21 -2.83
C GLY A 5 0.58 -7.13 -1.91
N PRO A 6 0.47 -7.27 -0.58
CA PRO A 6 1.05 -6.32 0.35
C PRO A 6 2.58 -6.31 0.29
N HIS A 7 3.17 -5.13 0.45
CA HIS A 7 4.63 -4.99 0.60
C HIS A 7 5.05 -5.24 2.05
N ALA A 8 4.17 -4.96 3.02
CA ALA A 8 4.45 -5.25 4.42
C ALA A 8 3.21 -5.72 5.18
N PHE A 9 3.44 -6.62 6.13
CA PHE A 9 2.52 -6.95 7.21
C PHE A 9 3.02 -6.30 8.49
N LEU A 10 2.22 -5.45 9.11
CA LEU A 10 2.53 -4.86 10.41
C LEU A 10 1.78 -5.64 11.48
N PHE A 11 2.51 -6.38 12.32
CA PHE A 11 1.91 -7.06 13.45
C PHE A 11 2.04 -6.18 14.69
N VAL A 12 0.92 -5.59 15.12
CA VAL A 12 0.90 -4.60 16.20
C VAL A 12 0.60 -5.28 17.52
N VAL A 13 1.52 -5.14 18.46
CA VAL A 13 1.52 -5.75 19.77
C VAL A 13 1.65 -4.67 20.83
N ARG A 14 0.79 -4.71 21.84
CA ARG A 14 0.91 -3.84 23.01
C ARG A 14 1.83 -4.49 24.04
N ILE A 15 2.79 -3.74 24.57
CA ILE A 15 3.68 -4.23 25.63
C ILE A 15 2.89 -4.56 26.91
N GLY A 16 3.30 -5.62 27.59
CA GLY A 16 2.60 -6.20 28.75
C GLY A 16 1.42 -7.12 28.39
N ARG A 17 1.09 -7.27 27.10
CA ARG A 17 0.02 -8.18 26.61
C ARG A 17 0.47 -9.15 25.53
N PHE A 18 1.77 -9.25 25.28
CA PHE A 18 2.32 -10.22 24.33
C PHE A 18 2.41 -11.59 24.99
N THR A 19 1.40 -12.42 24.76
CA THR A 19 1.20 -13.72 25.43
C THR A 19 1.10 -14.85 24.41
N ASP A 20 0.99 -16.10 24.87
CA ASP A 20 0.81 -17.26 23.99
C ASP A 20 -0.41 -17.15 23.06
N GLU A 21 -1.40 -16.33 23.41
CA GLU A 21 -2.53 -15.99 22.53
C GLU A 21 -2.09 -15.28 21.23
N ASP A 22 -1.02 -14.48 21.28
CA ASP A 22 -0.46 -13.82 20.11
C ASP A 22 0.21 -14.83 19.18
N THR A 23 0.80 -15.88 19.75
CA THR A 23 1.30 -17.03 18.98
C THR A 23 0.16 -17.71 18.24
N GLY A 24 -0.98 -17.98 18.92
CA GLY A 24 -2.16 -18.54 18.25
C GLY A 24 -2.71 -17.63 17.14
N THR A 25 -2.64 -16.32 17.32
CA THR A 25 -3.03 -15.35 16.29
C THR A 25 -2.10 -15.41 15.07
N LEU A 26 -0.79 -15.51 15.30
CA LEU A 26 0.20 -15.70 14.23
C LEU A 26 -0.01 -17.02 13.47
N GLU A 27 -0.35 -18.11 14.17
CA GLU A 27 -0.68 -19.39 13.54
C GLU A 27 -1.89 -19.29 12.61
N LEU A 28 -2.92 -18.54 13.00
CA LEU A 28 -4.08 -18.27 12.15
C LEU A 28 -3.68 -17.49 10.89
N PHE A 29 -2.80 -16.50 11.02
CA PHE A 29 -2.29 -15.77 9.85
C PHE A 29 -1.44 -16.64 8.95
N VAL A 30 -0.59 -17.51 9.51
CA VAL A 30 0.20 -18.48 8.75
C VAL A 30 -0.71 -19.47 8.02
N LYS A 31 -1.83 -19.89 8.61
CA LYS A 31 -2.79 -20.76 7.92
C LYS A 31 -3.40 -20.08 6.68
N HIS A 32 -3.56 -18.76 6.70
CA HIS A 32 -4.17 -18.00 5.61
C HIS A 32 -3.17 -17.49 4.57
N PHE A 33 -2.04 -16.94 5.02
CA PHE A 33 -1.00 -16.35 4.18
C PHE A 33 0.22 -17.27 3.97
N GLY A 34 0.26 -18.43 4.61
CA GLY A 34 1.45 -19.28 4.60
C GLY A 34 2.62 -18.67 5.37
N GLU A 35 3.67 -19.46 5.56
CA GLU A 35 4.86 -19.03 6.31
C GLU A 35 5.66 -17.92 5.61
N ASN A 36 5.53 -17.79 4.29
CA ASN A 36 6.23 -16.75 3.52
C ASN A 36 5.82 -15.33 3.92
N MET A 37 4.70 -15.15 4.64
CA MET A 37 4.28 -13.84 5.14
C MET A 37 5.34 -13.20 6.05
N PHE A 38 6.09 -14.01 6.81
CA PHE A 38 7.08 -13.50 7.77
C PHE A 38 8.21 -12.74 7.07
N LYS A 39 8.54 -13.09 5.83
CA LYS A 39 9.55 -12.36 5.02
C LYS A 39 9.16 -10.90 4.81
N PHE A 40 7.87 -10.60 4.80
CA PHE A 40 7.30 -9.27 4.63
C PHE A 40 6.72 -8.71 5.93
N MET A 41 7.00 -9.31 7.09
CA MET A 41 6.44 -8.88 8.37
C MET A 41 7.41 -7.99 9.14
N VAL A 42 6.86 -6.94 9.76
CA VAL A 42 7.49 -6.10 10.79
C VAL A 42 6.61 -6.16 12.04
N VAL A 43 7.23 -6.37 13.20
CA VAL A 43 6.52 -6.38 14.49
C VAL A 43 6.60 -4.98 15.10
N ILE A 44 5.45 -4.41 15.44
CA ILE A 44 5.35 -3.09 16.05
C ILE A 44 4.95 -3.25 17.51
N PHE A 45 5.77 -2.76 18.41
CA PHE A 45 5.45 -2.69 19.83
C PHE A 45 4.92 -1.30 20.19
N THR A 46 3.72 -1.23 20.74
CA THR A 46 3.16 0.01 21.29
C THR A 46 3.26 0.03 22.80
N HIS A 47 3.17 1.21 23.41
CA HIS A 47 3.32 1.43 24.86
C HIS A 47 4.70 1.04 25.41
N PHE A 48 5.75 1.26 24.62
CA PHE A 48 7.12 0.99 25.05
C PHE A 48 7.66 2.00 26.06
N ASP A 49 7.17 3.23 25.96
CA ASP A 49 7.35 4.31 26.92
C ASP A 49 6.84 3.94 28.32
N ASP A 50 5.67 3.32 28.42
CA ASP A 50 5.11 2.85 29.69
C ASP A 50 6.04 1.81 30.35
N TRP A 51 6.52 0.84 29.57
CA TRP A 51 7.45 -0.18 30.07
C TRP A 51 8.82 0.37 30.48
N LYS A 52 9.34 1.35 29.73
CA LYS A 52 10.58 2.06 30.09
C LYS A 52 10.47 2.79 31.43
N ARG A 53 9.33 3.42 31.69
CA ARG A 53 9.09 4.17 32.93
C ARG A 53 9.05 3.27 34.17
N ASP A 54 8.54 2.05 34.01
CA ASP A 54 8.41 1.07 35.10
C ASP A 54 9.76 0.38 35.44
N MET A 55 10.81 0.56 34.64
CA MET A 55 12.15 0.06 34.94
C MET A 55 12.93 1.02 35.85
N GLU A 56 13.27 0.54 37.06
CA GLU A 56 13.93 1.32 38.12
C GLU A 56 15.39 1.71 37.79
N SER A 57 16.04 1.10 36.79
CA SER A 57 17.42 1.43 36.41
C SER A 57 17.72 1.23 34.92
N GLY A 58 18.26 2.27 34.27
CA GLY A 58 18.81 2.21 32.91
C GLY A 58 17.94 2.87 31.84
N SER A 59 18.45 2.90 30.60
CA SER A 59 17.70 3.30 29.39
C SER A 59 17.45 2.06 28.52
N PRO A 60 16.57 1.13 28.95
CA PRO A 60 16.43 -0.16 28.28
C PRO A 60 15.91 0.03 26.86
N ASP A 61 16.42 -0.77 25.93
CA ASP A 61 16.01 -0.74 24.53
C ASP A 61 14.91 -1.77 24.24
N ILE A 62 14.40 -1.75 23.00
CA ILE A 62 13.32 -2.66 22.60
C ILE A 62 13.77 -4.13 22.58
N TYR A 63 15.06 -4.38 22.38
CA TYR A 63 15.62 -5.74 22.39
C TYR A 63 15.70 -6.28 23.81
N ASP A 64 15.94 -5.44 24.81
CA ASP A 64 15.84 -5.82 26.22
C ASP A 64 14.42 -6.27 26.57
N PHE A 65 13.39 -5.58 26.07
CA PHE A 65 12.01 -6.05 26.20
C PHE A 65 11.83 -7.41 25.51
N VAL A 66 12.34 -7.61 24.29
CA VAL A 66 12.19 -8.88 23.56
C VAL A 66 12.78 -10.06 24.33
N LYS A 67 13.87 -9.87 25.08
CA LYS A 67 14.47 -10.92 25.93
C LYS A 67 13.54 -11.38 27.07
N THR A 68 12.57 -10.56 27.47
CA THR A 68 11.59 -10.91 28.51
C THR A 68 10.44 -11.80 28.01
N LEU A 69 10.30 -11.96 26.68
CA LEU A 69 9.21 -12.71 26.06
C LEU A 69 9.41 -14.23 26.13
N SER A 70 8.37 -15.01 25.82
CA SER A 70 8.50 -16.47 25.72
C SER A 70 9.50 -16.87 24.63
N SER A 71 10.19 -18.01 24.81
CA SER A 71 11.20 -18.50 23.87
C SER A 71 10.65 -18.70 22.45
N GLN A 72 9.38 -19.08 22.33
CA GLN A 72 8.68 -19.23 21.05
C GLN A 72 8.54 -17.88 20.31
N LEU A 73 8.12 -16.83 21.02
CA LEU A 73 7.95 -15.50 20.45
C LEU A 73 9.30 -14.87 20.08
N GLN A 74 10.31 -15.04 20.94
CA GLN A 74 11.69 -14.64 20.62
C GLN A 74 12.20 -15.32 19.34
N ASN A 75 11.93 -16.62 19.20
CA ASN A 75 12.32 -17.39 18.01
C ASN A 75 11.61 -16.89 16.74
N ILE A 76 10.33 -16.55 16.81
CA ILE A 76 9.60 -15.98 15.66
C ILE A 76 10.20 -14.63 15.27
N ILE A 77 10.40 -13.73 16.23
CA ILE A 77 10.95 -12.39 15.97
C ILE A 77 12.35 -12.50 15.35
N LYS A 78 13.23 -13.28 15.99
CA LYS A 78 14.63 -13.40 15.58
C LYS A 78 14.80 -14.15 14.26
N ASN A 79 14.22 -15.33 14.15
CA ASN A 79 14.51 -16.22 13.03
C ASN A 79 13.54 -16.06 11.85
N LYS A 80 12.25 -15.82 12.10
CA LYS A 80 11.27 -15.63 11.01
C LYS A 80 11.17 -14.17 10.57
N CYS A 81 11.11 -13.24 11.52
CA CYS A 81 11.04 -11.79 11.24
C CYS A 81 12.42 -11.12 11.10
N LYS A 82 13.54 -11.86 11.22
CA LYS A 82 14.93 -11.34 11.14
C LYS A 82 15.13 -10.03 11.93
N ASP A 83 14.63 -10.01 13.17
CA ASP A 83 14.73 -8.86 14.08
C ASP A 83 14.10 -7.54 13.56
N ARG A 84 13.17 -7.62 12.59
CA ARG A 84 12.38 -6.46 12.13
C ARG A 84 11.33 -6.07 13.17
N ILE A 85 11.76 -5.27 14.15
CA ILE A 85 10.92 -4.74 15.23
C ILE A 85 11.02 -3.22 15.30
N VAL A 86 9.92 -2.56 15.68
CA VAL A 86 9.87 -1.09 15.88
C VAL A 86 9.05 -0.79 17.13
N ALA A 87 9.51 0.16 17.95
CA ALA A 87 8.72 0.70 19.05
C ALA A 87 7.97 1.93 18.56
N PHE A 88 6.66 1.97 18.74
CA PHE A 88 5.81 3.10 18.40
C PHE A 88 5.26 3.76 19.66
N ASP A 89 5.40 5.08 19.72
CA ASP A 89 4.78 5.91 20.74
C ASP A 89 3.66 6.72 20.08
N ASN A 90 2.42 6.30 20.36
CA ASN A 90 1.24 6.89 19.76
C ASN A 90 0.83 8.22 20.42
N THR A 91 1.53 8.65 21.48
CA THR A 91 1.29 9.94 22.13
C THR A 91 2.01 11.10 21.45
N LEU A 92 3.07 10.80 20.69
CA LEU A 92 3.86 11.79 19.96
C LEU A 92 3.05 12.46 18.85
N LYS A 93 3.34 13.74 18.60
CA LYS A 93 2.65 14.57 17.60
C LYS A 93 3.65 15.34 16.76
N GLY A 94 3.19 15.84 15.60
CA GLY A 94 4.01 16.70 14.74
C GLY A 94 5.25 15.98 14.21
N SER A 95 6.41 16.63 14.24
CA SER A 95 7.65 16.14 13.65
C SER A 95 8.12 14.80 14.23
N GLU A 96 7.92 14.57 15.53
CA GLU A 96 8.39 13.34 16.19
C GLU A 96 7.62 12.11 15.70
N SER A 97 6.30 12.23 15.57
CA SER A 97 5.47 11.18 14.96
C SER A 97 5.84 10.91 13.50
N GLN A 98 6.22 11.96 12.76
CA GLN A 98 6.67 11.81 11.37
C GLN A 98 8.02 11.09 11.28
N SER A 99 8.93 11.34 12.22
CA SER A 99 10.22 10.64 12.31
C SER A 99 10.04 9.15 12.59
N GLN A 100 9.13 8.76 13.49
CA GLN A 100 8.83 7.32 13.74
C GLN A 100 8.27 6.64 12.50
N VAL A 101 7.38 7.31 11.75
CA VAL A 101 6.89 6.77 10.48
C VAL A 101 8.00 6.66 9.45
N ALA A 102 8.89 7.65 9.36
CA ALA A 102 10.01 7.61 8.42
C ALA A 102 10.95 6.42 8.70
N GLU A 103 11.22 6.14 9.98
CA GLU A 103 11.99 4.96 10.40
C GLU A 103 11.31 3.65 9.99
N LEU A 104 10.01 3.50 10.27
CA LEU A 104 9.22 2.35 9.85
C LEU A 104 9.25 2.16 8.33
N MET A 105 9.09 3.25 7.57
CA MET A 105 9.14 3.20 6.11
C MET A 105 10.52 2.78 5.60
N SER A 106 11.60 3.24 6.24
CA SER A 106 12.97 2.81 5.90
C SER A 106 13.15 1.30 6.10
N ILE A 107 12.65 0.75 7.22
CA ILE A 107 12.71 -0.68 7.50
C ILE A 107 11.93 -1.48 6.46
N ILE A 108 10.74 -1.01 6.08
CA ILE A 108 9.92 -1.65 5.04
C ILE A 108 10.64 -1.60 3.69
N ASP A 109 11.23 -0.47 3.32
CA ASP A 109 11.94 -0.33 2.06
C ASP A 109 13.16 -1.25 1.98
N ASP A 110 13.95 -1.35 3.05
CA ASP A 110 15.12 -2.22 3.09
C ASP A 110 14.76 -3.71 3.13
N MET A 111 13.66 -4.05 3.82
CA MET A 111 13.05 -5.37 3.75
C MET A 111 12.63 -5.72 2.32
N ASN A 112 11.93 -4.83 1.62
CA ASN A 112 11.46 -5.08 0.25
C ASN A 112 12.61 -5.20 -0.73
N LYS A 113 13.65 -4.35 -0.63
CA LYS A 113 14.87 -4.46 -1.45
C LYS A 113 15.59 -5.79 -1.23
N SER A 114 15.62 -6.26 0.02
CA SER A 114 16.23 -7.54 0.36
C SER A 114 15.43 -8.71 -0.21
N ASN A 115 14.10 -8.69 -0.05
CA ASN A 115 13.20 -9.71 -0.60
C ASN A 115 13.16 -9.72 -2.13
N MET A 116 13.41 -8.59 -2.79
CA MET A 116 13.52 -8.51 -4.24
C MET A 116 14.68 -9.38 -4.78
N LYS A 117 15.79 -9.50 -4.03
CA LYS A 117 16.87 -10.43 -4.38
C LYS A 117 16.44 -11.89 -4.30
N ASP A 118 15.48 -12.19 -3.42
CA ASP A 118 14.90 -13.51 -3.21
C ASP A 118 13.67 -13.79 -4.10
N GLY A 119 13.31 -12.86 -4.99
CA GLY A 119 12.36 -13.07 -6.09
C GLY A 119 11.14 -12.15 -6.13
N SER A 120 10.83 -11.37 -5.08
CA SER A 120 9.69 -10.44 -5.12
C SER A 120 9.80 -9.28 -4.12
N GLU A 121 9.41 -8.08 -4.54
CA GLU A 121 9.33 -6.87 -3.69
C GLU A 121 8.03 -6.79 -2.87
N TYR A 122 7.07 -7.70 -3.09
CA TYR A 122 5.82 -7.81 -2.34
C TYR A 122 5.43 -9.27 -2.10
N TYR A 123 4.63 -9.51 -1.06
CA TYR A 123 4.08 -10.82 -0.76
C TYR A 123 3.10 -11.28 -1.84
N SER A 124 3.12 -12.57 -2.16
CA SER A 124 2.18 -13.18 -3.11
C SER A 124 1.82 -14.60 -2.68
N ASN A 125 0.58 -15.00 -2.95
CA ASN A 125 0.08 -16.37 -2.86
C ASN A 125 -0.88 -16.64 -4.03
N ASP A 126 -1.48 -17.82 -4.06
CA ASP A 126 -2.35 -18.21 -5.17
C ASP A 126 -3.61 -17.35 -5.29
N GLU A 127 -4.14 -16.80 -4.19
CA GLU A 127 -5.25 -15.85 -4.23
C GLU A 127 -4.83 -14.53 -4.90
N TYR A 128 -3.66 -14.01 -4.53
CA TYR A 128 -3.09 -12.81 -5.14
C TYR A 128 -2.74 -13.01 -6.62
N LYS A 129 -2.22 -14.19 -7.01
CA LYS A 129 -1.97 -14.54 -8.42
C LYS A 129 -3.28 -14.55 -9.22
N LYS A 130 -4.34 -15.16 -8.69
CA LYS A 130 -5.67 -15.17 -9.34
C LYS A 130 -6.21 -13.75 -9.51
N ALA A 131 -6.12 -12.92 -8.46
CA ALA A 131 -6.53 -11.52 -8.54
C ALA A 131 -5.72 -10.74 -9.58
N MET A 132 -4.41 -11.01 -9.70
CA MET A 132 -3.54 -10.38 -10.71
C MET A 132 -3.99 -10.72 -12.13
N VAL A 133 -4.35 -11.97 -12.40
CA VAL A 133 -4.84 -12.38 -13.73
C VAL A 133 -6.10 -11.60 -14.11
N VAL A 134 -7.04 -11.43 -13.18
CA VAL A 134 -8.28 -10.67 -13.42
C VAL A 134 -7.97 -9.21 -13.71
N ILE A 135 -7.16 -8.56 -12.87
CA ILE A 135 -6.75 -7.17 -13.05
C ILE A 135 -6.00 -6.97 -14.37
N HIS A 136 -5.08 -7.87 -14.71
CA HIS A 136 -4.32 -7.82 -15.95
C HIS A 136 -5.24 -7.94 -17.17
N LYS A 137 -6.22 -8.85 -17.11
CA LYS A 137 -7.22 -9.01 -18.17
C LYS A 137 -8.06 -7.75 -18.34
N GLU A 138 -8.52 -7.14 -17.26
CA GLU A 138 -9.26 -5.86 -17.30
C GLU A 138 -8.43 -4.74 -17.96
N VAL A 139 -7.16 -4.59 -17.57
CA VAL A 139 -6.24 -3.60 -18.16
C VAL A 139 -6.02 -3.87 -19.65
N LEU A 140 -5.88 -5.14 -20.05
CA LEU A 140 -5.69 -5.51 -21.44
C LEU A 140 -6.95 -5.23 -22.27
N MET A 141 -8.14 -5.54 -21.73
CA MET A 141 -9.42 -5.22 -22.36
C MET A 141 -9.63 -3.71 -22.49
N GLU A 142 -9.29 -2.91 -21.48
CA GLU A 142 -9.35 -1.45 -21.55
C GLU A 142 -8.43 -0.89 -22.64
N LYS A 143 -7.18 -1.37 -22.70
CA LYS A 143 -6.23 -0.99 -23.75
C LYS A 143 -6.75 -1.35 -25.14
N HIS A 144 -7.33 -2.55 -25.30
CA HIS A 144 -7.91 -2.98 -26.56
C HIS A 144 -9.11 -2.12 -26.96
N ASN A 145 -10.00 -1.80 -26.02
CA ASN A 145 -11.16 -0.95 -26.28
C ASN A 145 -10.76 0.48 -26.70
N LEU A 146 -9.73 1.06 -26.06
CA LEU A 146 -9.18 2.36 -26.44
C LEU A 146 -8.59 2.33 -27.86
N GLU A 147 -7.92 1.23 -28.23
CA GLU A 147 -7.36 1.06 -29.57
C GLU A 147 -8.46 0.90 -30.64
N LEU A 148 -9.51 0.14 -30.35
CA LEU A 148 -10.67 0.05 -31.23
C LEU A 148 -11.33 1.42 -31.43
N GLN A 149 -11.51 2.18 -30.34
CA GLN A 149 -12.02 3.55 -30.44
C GLN A 149 -11.14 4.42 -31.33
N ARG A 150 -9.81 4.34 -31.19
CA ARG A 150 -8.86 5.06 -32.03
C ARG A 150 -9.05 4.74 -33.52
N LEU A 151 -9.06 3.45 -33.86
CA LEU A 151 -9.21 2.99 -35.25
C LEU A 151 -10.56 3.45 -35.84
N THR A 152 -11.66 3.32 -35.07
CA THR A 152 -12.98 3.73 -35.55
C THR A 152 -13.10 5.23 -35.81
N GLU A 153 -12.51 6.08 -34.96
CA GLU A 153 -12.53 7.54 -35.15
C GLU A 153 -11.60 7.97 -36.29
N GLU A 154 -10.41 7.37 -36.42
CA GLU A 154 -9.50 7.63 -37.54
C GLU A 154 -10.14 7.27 -38.89
N GLU A 155 -10.83 6.13 -38.97
CA GLU A 155 -11.58 5.76 -40.18
C GLU A 155 -12.70 6.73 -40.49
N LYS A 156 -13.47 7.18 -39.49
CA LYS A 156 -14.55 8.18 -39.70
C LYS A 156 -13.99 9.49 -40.25
N ILE A 157 -12.89 9.98 -39.67
CA ILE A 157 -12.25 11.22 -40.12
C ILE A 157 -11.68 11.03 -41.54
N LYS A 158 -11.06 9.89 -41.84
CA LYS A 158 -10.55 9.58 -43.18
C LYS A 158 -11.66 9.59 -44.23
N ARG A 159 -12.80 8.95 -43.96
CA ARG A 159 -13.97 8.97 -44.86
C ARG A 159 -14.48 10.40 -45.08
N GLN A 160 -14.58 11.20 -44.01
CA GLN A 160 -15.00 12.61 -44.13
C GLN A 160 -14.04 13.46 -44.97
N ILE A 161 -12.73 13.20 -44.91
CA ILE A 161 -11.73 13.90 -45.72
C ILE A 161 -11.85 13.52 -47.20
N GLU A 162 -12.08 12.24 -47.50
CA GLU A 162 -12.26 11.72 -48.86
C GLU A 162 -13.56 12.26 -49.50
N GLU A 163 -14.65 12.35 -48.73
CA GLU A 163 -15.95 12.85 -49.18
C GLU A 163 -16.01 14.39 -49.29
N ALA A 164 -15.13 15.11 -48.59
CA ALA A 164 -15.09 16.57 -48.65
C ALA A 164 -14.64 17.04 -50.06
N THR A 165 -15.42 17.92 -50.68
CA THR A 165 -15.05 18.56 -51.95
C THR A 165 -14.37 19.92 -51.73
N ASP A 166 -14.77 20.64 -50.67
CA ASP A 166 -14.22 21.94 -50.30
C ASP A 166 -12.85 21.78 -49.59
N GLU A 167 -11.84 22.46 -50.14
CA GLU A 167 -10.46 22.39 -49.68
C GLU A 167 -10.24 23.03 -48.29
N LYS A 168 -11.08 24.02 -47.93
CA LYS A 168 -11.11 24.62 -46.58
C LYS A 168 -11.67 23.63 -45.57
N VAL A 169 -12.68 22.83 -45.96
CA VAL A 169 -13.23 21.75 -45.14
C VAL A 169 -12.20 20.64 -44.94
N LYS A 170 -11.48 20.24 -46.00
CA LYS A 170 -10.38 19.26 -45.91
C LYS A 170 -9.30 19.70 -44.90
N LYS A 171 -8.80 20.95 -45.02
CA LYS A 171 -7.81 21.49 -44.08
C LYS A 171 -8.30 21.50 -42.64
N SER A 172 -9.59 21.79 -42.41
CA SER A 172 -10.19 21.74 -41.07
C SER A 172 -10.26 20.33 -40.49
N LEU A 173 -10.62 19.33 -41.32
CA LEU A 173 -10.70 17.93 -40.91
C LEU A 173 -9.33 17.32 -40.60
N VAL A 174 -8.30 17.66 -41.38
CA VAL A 174 -6.90 17.28 -41.11
C VAL A 174 -6.47 17.84 -39.75
N GLY A 175 -6.77 19.11 -39.45
CA GLY A 175 -6.50 19.70 -38.13
C GLY A 175 -7.23 19.00 -36.97
N LYS A 176 -8.46 18.52 -37.19
CA LYS A 176 -9.19 17.69 -36.21
C LYS A 176 -8.53 16.32 -36.01
N GLN A 177 -8.01 15.71 -37.09
CA GLN A 177 -7.28 14.45 -37.03
C GLN A 177 -6.01 14.56 -36.18
N ASP A 178 -5.23 15.63 -36.37
CA ASP A 178 -4.02 15.89 -35.60
C ASP A 178 -4.34 16.18 -34.13
N GLN A 179 -5.38 16.98 -33.86
CA GLN A 179 -5.87 17.20 -32.48
C GLN A 179 -6.29 15.89 -31.81
N PHE A 180 -6.97 15.00 -32.55
CA PHE A 180 -7.39 13.71 -32.02
C PHE A 180 -6.19 12.81 -31.70
N ARG A 181 -5.20 12.72 -32.61
CA ARG A 181 -3.94 12.00 -32.38
C ARG A 181 -3.22 12.48 -31.13
N ILE A 182 -3.00 13.80 -31.01
CA ILE A 182 -2.33 14.41 -29.85
C ILE A 182 -3.11 14.09 -28.56
N LYS A 183 -4.44 14.22 -28.58
CA LYS A 183 -5.28 13.92 -27.42
C LYS A 183 -5.22 12.45 -27.00
N MET A 184 -5.15 11.53 -27.97
CA MET A 184 -5.03 10.09 -27.70
C MET A 184 -3.64 9.71 -27.18
N GLU A 185 -2.58 10.27 -27.75
CA GLU A 185 -1.21 10.10 -27.24
C GLU A 185 -1.08 10.63 -25.81
N LEU A 186 -1.69 11.79 -25.51
CA LEU A 186 -1.73 12.33 -24.15
C LEU A 186 -2.48 11.40 -23.18
N ARG A 187 -3.62 10.83 -23.57
CA ARG A 187 -4.34 9.84 -22.72
C ARG A 187 -3.51 8.59 -22.48
N LEU A 188 -2.88 8.05 -23.52
CA LEU A 188 -2.00 6.88 -23.39
C LEU A 188 -0.82 7.20 -22.46
N ASN A 189 -0.20 8.36 -22.64
CA ASN A 189 0.89 8.81 -21.79
C ASN A 189 0.42 9.05 -20.35
N GLU A 190 -0.74 9.68 -20.13
CA GLU A 190 -1.35 9.83 -18.80
C GLU A 190 -1.62 8.48 -18.14
N THR A 191 -2.13 7.48 -18.86
CA THR A 191 -2.33 6.14 -18.28
C THR A 191 -1.00 5.43 -17.99
N ASN A 192 0.03 5.64 -18.79
CA ASN A 192 1.37 5.10 -18.54
C ASN A 192 2.07 5.82 -17.39
N ILE A 193 1.96 7.15 -17.30
CA ILE A 193 2.44 7.97 -16.19
C ILE A 193 1.68 7.63 -14.92
N GLN A 194 0.36 7.45 -14.95
CA GLN A 194 -0.38 7.00 -13.77
C GLN A 194 0.06 5.60 -13.32
N ARG A 195 0.47 4.72 -14.24
CA ARG A 195 1.04 3.41 -13.91
C ARG A 195 2.50 3.47 -13.44
N ASN A 196 3.31 4.42 -13.93
CA ASN A 196 4.74 4.55 -13.64
C ASN A 196 5.07 5.49 -12.47
N VAL A 197 4.36 6.62 -12.35
CA VAL A 197 4.40 7.56 -11.20
C VAL A 197 3.73 6.92 -9.99
N GLN A 198 2.80 5.98 -10.19
CA GLN A 198 2.57 4.93 -9.21
C GLN A 198 3.76 3.94 -9.24
N ARG A 199 4.88 4.29 -8.60
CA ARG A 199 5.44 3.31 -7.66
C ARG A 199 4.26 2.97 -6.77
N GLN A 200 3.66 1.80 -6.96
CA GLN A 200 2.35 1.53 -6.37
C GLN A 200 2.46 1.85 -4.87
N PRO A 201 1.50 2.62 -4.31
CA PRO A 201 1.61 3.06 -2.93
C PRO A 201 1.91 1.84 -2.06
N VAL A 202 2.83 1.98 -1.10
CA VAL A 202 3.24 0.87 -0.23
C VAL A 202 1.98 0.32 0.44
N ARG A 203 1.49 -0.80 -0.09
CA ARG A 203 0.35 -1.56 0.44
C ARG A 203 0.78 -2.25 1.71
N ILE A 204 0.24 -1.79 2.83
CA ILE A 204 0.49 -2.34 4.15
C ILE A 204 -0.78 -3.04 4.63
N VAL A 205 -0.62 -4.22 5.23
CA VAL A 205 -1.70 -4.90 5.95
C VAL A 205 -1.36 -4.86 7.43
N VAL A 206 -2.24 -4.27 8.24
CA VAL A 206 -2.08 -4.22 9.70
C VAL A 206 -2.82 -5.41 10.32
N LEU A 207 -2.11 -6.17 11.14
CA LEU A 207 -2.59 -7.36 11.84
C LEU A 207 -2.73 -7.02 13.33
N LYS A 208 -3.94 -7.14 13.88
CA LYS A 208 -4.30 -6.86 15.30
C LYS A 208 -5.06 -8.04 15.93
N LYS A 209 -5.06 -8.12 17.27
CA LYS A 209 -5.52 -9.25 18.10
C LYS A 209 -7.04 -9.40 18.35
N HIS A 210 -7.95 -8.48 18.01
CA HIS A 210 -9.40 -8.63 18.33
C HIS A 210 -10.29 -8.59 17.06
N THR A 211 -11.31 -9.43 16.83
CA THR A 211 -12.12 -10.38 17.63
C THR A 211 -12.46 -11.62 16.77
N ARG A 212 -13.05 -12.66 17.39
CA ARG A 212 -13.67 -13.90 16.83
C ARG A 212 -14.53 -13.80 15.55
N ASN A 213 -14.65 -12.64 14.90
CA ASN A 213 -15.21 -12.49 13.56
C ASN A 213 -14.17 -11.80 12.67
N TRP A 214 -13.47 -12.61 11.87
CA TRP A 214 -12.58 -12.12 10.82
C TRP A 214 -13.43 -11.48 9.71
N LEU A 215 -13.62 -10.16 9.78
CA LEU A 215 -13.90 -9.36 8.59
C LEU A 215 -12.61 -8.64 8.25
N CYS A 216 -11.89 -9.19 7.28
CA CYS A 216 -10.81 -8.52 6.58
C CYS A 216 -11.37 -7.22 5.97
N ARG A 217 -11.33 -6.12 6.72
CA ARG A 217 -11.63 -4.79 6.20
C ARG A 217 -10.46 -4.36 5.31
N SER A 218 -10.41 -4.94 4.10
CA SER A 218 -9.67 -4.38 2.98
C SER A 218 -10.30 -3.03 2.64
N TRP A 219 -9.82 -1.93 3.24
CA TRP A 219 -10.08 -0.62 2.68
C TRP A 219 -9.23 -0.48 1.41
N ASN A 220 -9.87 -0.75 0.27
CA ASN A 220 -9.47 -0.08 -0.95
C ASN A 220 -9.56 1.43 -0.65
N ILE A 221 -8.55 2.22 -1.01
CA ILE A 221 -8.62 3.69 -1.06
C ILE A 221 -9.58 4.14 -2.20
N ARG A 222 -10.67 3.41 -2.44
CA ARG A 222 -11.74 3.77 -3.37
C ARG A 222 -12.71 4.80 -2.80
N ARG A 223 -12.60 5.17 -1.51
CA ARG A 223 -13.36 6.29 -0.94
C ARG A 223 -12.75 7.68 -1.20
N PHE A 224 -11.60 7.75 -1.89
CA PHE A 224 -10.98 9.02 -2.29
C PHE A 224 -11.52 9.59 -3.61
N ARG A 225 -12.49 8.93 -4.25
CA ARG A 225 -13.08 9.39 -5.53
C ARG A 225 -14.24 10.39 -5.39
N LEU A 226 -14.62 10.79 -4.18
CA LEU A 226 -15.70 11.77 -3.96
C LEU A 226 -15.21 13.16 -3.49
N TRP A 227 -13.90 13.39 -3.39
CA TRP A 227 -13.37 14.71 -3.01
C TRP A 227 -12.35 15.29 -4.01
N SER A 228 -12.34 14.78 -5.25
CA SER A 228 -11.53 15.32 -6.35
C SER A 228 -12.38 15.83 -7.53
N ALA A 229 -13.67 16.07 -7.33
CA ALA A 229 -14.54 16.68 -8.35
C ALA A 229 -14.43 18.21 -8.41
N GLY A 230 -13.47 18.81 -7.70
CA GLY A 230 -13.26 20.25 -7.76
C GLY A 230 -12.04 20.67 -6.97
N LEU A 231 -10.83 20.42 -7.50
CA LEU A 231 -9.71 21.32 -7.25
C LEU A 231 -8.70 21.19 -8.38
N SER A 232 -8.58 22.27 -9.15
CA SER A 232 -7.58 22.47 -10.18
C SER A 232 -6.15 22.18 -9.70
N LEU A 233 -5.33 21.74 -10.66
CA LEU A 233 -3.88 21.92 -10.74
C LEU A 233 -3.28 22.80 -9.62
N LYS A 234 -2.57 22.17 -8.68
CA LYS A 234 -1.22 22.53 -8.22
C LYS A 234 -0.86 21.69 -6.99
N ILE A 235 0.45 21.45 -6.85
CA ILE A 235 1.18 20.86 -5.72
C ILE A 235 1.41 19.34 -5.84
N ALA A 236 2.46 19.00 -6.60
CA ALA A 236 3.13 17.70 -6.59
C ALA A 236 4.11 17.53 -5.40
N GLY A 237 3.92 18.25 -4.29
CA GLY A 237 4.83 18.26 -3.15
C GLY A 237 4.33 17.60 -1.85
N THR A 238 3.08 17.11 -1.80
CA THR A 238 2.41 16.82 -0.52
C THR A 238 1.81 15.42 -0.43
N VAL A 239 2.31 14.44 -1.17
CA VAL A 239 1.75 13.07 -1.14
C VAL A 239 2.36 12.23 -0.01
N ALA A 240 3.61 12.49 0.38
CA ALA A 240 4.26 11.81 1.51
C ALA A 240 3.66 12.21 2.88
N GLY A 241 3.32 13.49 3.04
CA GLY A 241 2.70 13.99 4.27
C GLY A 241 1.30 13.43 4.50
N ILE A 242 0.49 13.28 3.44
CA ILE A 242 -0.88 12.77 3.56
C ILE A 242 -0.87 11.29 3.97
N PHE A 243 -0.01 10.46 3.38
CA PHE A 243 0.08 9.04 3.75
C PHE A 243 0.60 8.82 5.17
N SER A 244 1.61 9.60 5.59
CA SER A 244 2.14 9.56 6.96
C SER A 244 1.08 9.96 7.99
N THR A 245 0.37 11.08 7.76
CA THR A 245 -0.73 11.51 8.65
C THR A 245 -1.88 10.50 8.69
N PHE A 246 -2.24 9.86 7.56
CA PHE A 246 -3.28 8.82 7.55
C PHE A 246 -2.85 7.53 8.25
N LEU A 247 -1.58 7.13 8.15
CA LEU A 247 -1.06 5.96 8.87
C LEU A 247 -1.00 6.22 10.38
N ILE A 248 -0.55 7.42 10.79
CA ILE A 248 -0.53 7.88 12.19
C ILE A 248 -1.96 7.93 12.74
N GLN A 249 -2.89 8.59 12.04
CA GLN A 249 -4.30 8.67 12.40
C GLN A 249 -4.95 7.28 12.49
N TYR A 250 -4.62 6.35 11.57
CA TYR A 250 -5.15 4.98 11.60
C TYR A 250 -4.60 4.15 12.77
N ILE A 251 -3.33 4.35 13.15
CA ILE A 251 -2.73 3.67 14.30
C ILE A 251 -3.31 4.23 15.60
N THR A 252 -3.45 5.56 15.72
CA THR A 252 -3.99 6.27 16.91
C THR A 252 -5.52 6.10 17.08
N ASP A 253 -6.34 6.25 16.04
CA ASP A 253 -7.81 6.12 16.14
C ASP A 253 -8.25 4.69 16.53
N ASN A 254 -7.46 3.67 16.18
CA ASN A 254 -7.75 2.28 16.50
C ASN A 254 -7.24 1.82 17.88
N GLU A 255 -6.72 2.72 18.73
CA GLU A 255 -6.49 2.44 20.17
C GLU A 255 -7.68 2.89 21.04
N ASN A 256 -8.50 3.84 20.57
CA ASN A 256 -9.66 4.36 21.29
C ASN A 256 -10.96 3.56 21.08
N CYS A 257 -10.90 2.37 20.48
CA CYS A 257 -12.04 1.46 20.46
C CYS A 257 -12.16 0.71 21.81
N THR A 258 -12.46 1.45 22.86
CA THR A 258 -13.15 0.92 24.03
C THR A 258 -14.64 0.85 23.68
N PHE A 259 -15.14 -0.34 23.39
CA PHE A 259 -16.58 -0.55 23.27
C PHE A 259 -17.18 -0.76 24.66
N ARG A 260 -18.05 0.17 25.07
CA ARG A 260 -19.30 -0.20 25.74
C ARG A 260 -20.25 -0.79 24.72
#